data_AF-A0A833CZ33-F1
#
_entry.id   AF-A0A833CZ33-F1
#
_cell.length_a   1.000
_cell.length_b   1.000
_cell.length_c   1.000
_cell.angle_alpha   90.00
_cell.angle_beta   90.00
_cell.angle_gamma   90.00
#
_symmetry.space_group_name_H-M   'P 1'
#
loop_
_entity.id
_entity.type
_entity.pdbx_description
1 polymer ?
#
loop_
_entity_poly.entity_id
_entity_poly.type
_entity_poly.pdbx_seq_one_letter_code
_entity_poly.pdbx_strand_id
1 'polypeptide(L)'
;MKLIQKKALKEDLHQISLWTQQGISLSDGFQNLKSLDAIVIFILKTGEKSGCLYDSLQCGSTYLLQSYENRIKAALKWIEPTGLFLVSGLLLLLFLTVFLPIYEHAGALDI
;
A
#
# COMPACT_ATOMS: atom_id res chain seq x y z
N MET A 1 -1.09 -16.50 7.81
CA MET A 1 -1.86 -15.32 7.32
C MET A 1 -2.19 -15.39 5.82
N LYS A 2 -1.22 -15.47 4.88
CA LYS A 2 -1.47 -15.52 3.41
C LYS A 2 -2.44 -16.62 2.93
N LEU A 3 -2.43 -17.80 3.56
CA LEU A 3 -3.31 -18.91 3.19
C LEU A 3 -4.78 -18.67 3.55
N ILE A 4 -5.05 -17.89 4.61
CA ILE A 4 -6.41 -17.58 5.07
C ILE A 4 -7.07 -16.62 4.08
N GLN A 5 -6.34 -15.61 3.59
CA GLN A 5 -6.87 -14.69 2.58
C GLN A 5 -7.07 -15.35 1.22
N LYS A 6 -6.20 -16.29 0.83
CA LYS A 6 -6.38 -17.04 -0.41
C LYS A 6 -7.63 -17.93 -0.35
N LYS A 7 -7.94 -18.48 0.83
CA LYS A 7 -9.15 -19.27 1.08
C LYS A 7 -10.40 -18.38 1.10
N ALA A 8 -10.37 -17.30 1.87
CA ALA A 8 -11.47 -16.33 1.95
C ALA A 8 -11.81 -15.71 0.59
N LEU A 9 -10.81 -15.29 -0.20
CA LEU A 9 -11.03 -14.74 -1.55
C LEU A 9 -11.63 -15.79 -2.49
N LYS A 10 -11.23 -17.06 -2.35
CA LYS A 10 -11.80 -18.14 -3.15
C LYS A 10 -13.26 -18.41 -2.77
N GLU A 11 -13.59 -18.36 -1.49
CA GLU A 11 -14.97 -18.43 -0.99
C GLU A 11 -15.80 -17.25 -1.50
N ASP A 12 -15.28 -16.02 -1.42
CA ASP A 12 -15.96 -14.80 -1.89
C ASP A 12 -16.22 -14.85 -3.40
N LEU A 13 -15.22 -15.24 -4.20
CA LEU A 13 -15.38 -15.40 -5.65
C LEU A 13 -16.39 -16.51 -5.99
N HIS A 14 -16.44 -17.58 -5.20
CA HIS A 14 -17.43 -18.63 -5.39
C HIS A 14 -18.85 -18.13 -5.11
N GLN A 15 -19.03 -17.34 -4.03
CA GLN A 15 -20.31 -16.71 -3.71
C GLN A 15 -20.75 -15.71 -4.79
N ILE A 16 -19.83 -14.87 -5.28
CA ILE A 16 -20.11 -13.94 -6.39
C ILE A 16 -20.57 -14.70 -7.64
N SER A 17 -19.91 -15.83 -7.96
CA SER A 17 -20.31 -16.66 -9.09
C SER A 17 -21.71 -17.23 -8.92
N LEU A 18 -22.10 -17.64 -7.70
CA LEU A 18 -23.47 -18.11 -7.41
C LEU A 18 -24.49 -16.99 -7.56
N TRP A 19 -24.21 -15.80 -7.03
CA TRP A 19 -25.08 -14.62 -7.18
C TRP A 19 -25.26 -14.21 -8.63
N THR A 20 -24.20 -14.28 -9.43
CA THR A 20 -24.26 -13.96 -10.87
C THR A 20 -25.15 -14.97 -11.62
N GLN A 21 -25.10 -16.25 -11.25
CA GLN A 21 -26.00 -17.28 -11.80
C GLN A 21 -27.47 -17.07 -11.38
N GLN A 22 -27.71 -16.41 -10.25
CA GLN A 22 -29.05 -16.05 -9.75
C GLN A 22 -29.59 -14.75 -10.38
N GLY A 23 -28.85 -14.10 -11.28
CA GLY A 23 -29.26 -12.88 -11.98
C GLY A 23 -28.87 -11.58 -11.27
N ILE A 24 -28.06 -11.64 -10.21
CA ILE A 24 -27.44 -10.46 -9.59
C ILE A 24 -26.30 -9.98 -10.49
N SER A 25 -26.12 -8.66 -10.59
CA SER A 25 -25.04 -8.09 -11.39
C SER A 25 -23.66 -8.45 -10.81
N LEU A 26 -22.68 -8.69 -11.69
CA LEU A 26 -21.32 -9.01 -11.26
C LEU A 26 -20.72 -7.84 -10.48
N SER A 27 -21.00 -6.61 -10.91
CA SER A 27 -20.54 -5.39 -10.23
C SER A 27 -21.09 -5.24 -8.82
N ASP A 28 -22.35 -5.62 -8.56
CA ASP A 28 -22.93 -5.62 -7.20
C ASP A 28 -22.33 -6.73 -6.33
N GLY A 29 -22.04 -7.91 -6.92
CA GLY A 29 -21.36 -9.00 -6.22
C GLY A 29 -19.97 -8.58 -5.71
N PHE A 30 -19.21 -7.87 -6.54
CA PHE A 30 -17.90 -7.32 -6.16
C PHE A 30 -17.99 -6.13 -5.22
N GLN A 31 -19.08 -5.36 -5.20
CA GLN A 31 -19.28 -4.24 -4.28
C GLN A 31 -19.32 -4.68 -2.80
N ASN A 32 -19.74 -5.92 -2.54
CA ASN A 32 -19.75 -6.49 -1.19
C ASN A 32 -18.34 -6.86 -0.67
N LEU A 33 -17.31 -6.87 -1.52
CA LEU A 33 -15.94 -7.13 -1.09
C LEU A 33 -15.30 -5.84 -0.57
N LYS A 34 -15.07 -5.79 0.74
CA LYS A 34 -14.36 -4.67 1.42
C LYS A 34 -12.94 -4.40 0.90
N SER A 35 -12.35 -5.36 0.19
CA SER A 35 -10.96 -5.29 -0.28
C SER A 35 -10.80 -4.63 -1.65
N LEU A 36 -11.90 -4.31 -2.34
CA LEU A 36 -11.85 -3.71 -3.67
C LEU A 36 -12.01 -2.19 -3.63
N ASP A 37 -11.25 -1.53 -4.50
CA ASP A 37 -11.32 -0.09 -4.69
C ASP A 37 -12.59 0.28 -5.47
N ALA A 38 -13.18 1.44 -5.14
CA ALA A 38 -14.37 1.96 -5.79
C ALA A 38 -14.18 2.17 -7.30
N ILE A 39 -12.95 2.48 -7.72
CA ILE A 39 -12.58 2.63 -9.14
C ILE A 39 -12.74 1.30 -9.88
N VAL A 40 -12.38 0.18 -9.26
CA VAL A 40 -12.52 -1.16 -9.88
C VAL A 40 -13.99 -1.52 -10.06
N ILE A 41 -14.82 -1.23 -9.05
CA ILE A 41 -16.27 -1.46 -9.12
C ILE A 41 -16.89 -0.62 -10.26
N PHE A 42 -16.43 0.63 -10.43
CA PHE A 42 -16.89 1.49 -11.53
C PHE A 42 -16.51 0.95 -12.91
N ILE A 43 -15.28 0.45 -13.08
CA ILE A 43 -14.81 -0.16 -14.32
C ILE A 43 -15.66 -1.40 -14.65
N LEU A 44 -15.90 -2.27 -13.66
CA LEU A 44 -16.75 -3.45 -13.83
C LEU A 44 -18.19 -3.08 -14.19
N LYS A 45 -18.79 -2.14 -13.47
CA LYS A 45 -20.18 -1.69 -13.72
C LYS A 45 -20.36 -1.09 -15.11
N THR A 46 -19.35 -0.37 -15.60
CA THR A 46 -19.36 0.18 -16.96
C THR A 46 -19.22 -0.92 -18.00
N GLY A 47 -18.30 -1.87 -17.80
CA GLY A 47 -18.13 -3.03 -18.67
C GLY A 47 -19.33 -3.96 -18.73
N GLU A 48 -20.01 -4.14 -17.60
CA GLU A 48 -21.22 -4.95 -17.51
C GLU A 48 -22.37 -4.30 -18.30
N LYS A 49 -22.52 -2.97 -18.22
CA LYS A 49 -23.52 -2.23 -19.00
C LYS A 49 -23.20 -2.16 -20.49
N SER A 50 -21.92 -2.10 -20.87
CA SER A 50 -21.49 -2.01 -22.27
C SER A 50 -21.31 -3.36 -22.95
N GLY A 51 -21.39 -4.47 -22.21
CA GLY A 51 -21.11 -5.81 -22.71
C GLY A 51 -19.62 -6.13 -22.87
N CYS A 52 -18.71 -5.24 -22.45
CA CYS A 52 -17.25 -5.39 -22.54
C CYS A 52 -16.64 -5.90 -21.22
N LEU A 53 -17.31 -6.83 -20.55
CA LEU A 53 -16.94 -7.25 -19.19
C LEU A 53 -15.53 -7.87 -19.10
N TYR A 54 -15.12 -8.60 -20.14
CA TYR A 54 -13.79 -9.19 -20.25
C TYR A 54 -12.68 -8.11 -20.18
N ASP A 55 -12.81 -7.07 -21.00
CA ASP A 55 -11.84 -5.97 -21.05
C ASP A 55 -11.85 -5.16 -19.76
N SER A 56 -13.02 -4.96 -19.15
CA SER A 56 -13.14 -4.28 -17.86
C SER A 56 -12.52 -5.05 -16.70
N LEU A 57 -12.64 -6.38 -16.68
CA LEU A 57 -11.95 -7.24 -15.71
C LEU A 57 -10.43 -7.18 -15.89
N GLN A 58 -9.95 -7.23 -17.14
CA GLN A 58 -8.53 -7.08 -17.47
C GLN A 58 -7.99 -5.72 -16.99
N CYS A 59 -8.74 -4.64 -17.24
CA CYS A 59 -8.40 -3.28 -16.83
C CYS A 59 -8.41 -3.14 -15.31
N GLY A 60 -9.44 -3.64 -14.62
CA GLY A 60 -9.54 -3.64 -13.17
C GLY A 60 -8.40 -4.40 -12.49
N SER A 61 -8.02 -5.57 -13.03
CA SER A 61 -6.86 -6.34 -12.55
C SER A 61 -5.56 -5.56 -12.70
N THR A 62 -5.34 -4.94 -13.86
CA THR A 62 -4.16 -4.10 -14.12
C THR A 62 -4.10 -2.91 -13.16
N TYR A 63 -5.23 -2.24 -12.95
CA TYR A 63 -5.34 -1.13 -11.99
C TYR A 63 -4.99 -1.56 -10.57
N LEU A 64 -5.51 -2.71 -10.12
CA LEU A 64 -5.20 -3.24 -8.79
C LEU A 64 -3.71 -3.49 -8.63
N LEU A 65 -3.08 -4.18 -9.59
CA LEU A 65 -1.63 -4.45 -9.57
C LEU A 65 -0.83 -3.15 -9.50
N GLN A 66 -1.18 -2.15 -10.31
CA GLN A 66 -0.50 -0.86 -10.30
C GLN A 66 -0.71 -0.11 -8.98
N SER A 67 -1.91 -0.16 -8.40
CA SER A 67 -2.22 0.43 -7.09
C SER A 67 -1.40 -0.23 -5.99
N TYR A 68 -1.26 -1.56 -6.00
CA TYR A 68 -0.39 -2.30 -5.08
C TYR A 68 1.08 -1.88 -5.24
N GLU A 69 1.60 -1.83 -6.46
CA GLU A 69 2.97 -1.37 -6.72
C GLU A 69 3.19 0.06 -6.23
N ASN A 70 2.24 0.97 -6.48
CA ASN A 70 2.33 2.36 -6.06
C ASN A 70 2.34 2.48 -4.53
N ARG A 71 1.53 1.67 -3.83
CA ARG A 71 1.53 1.63 -2.36
C ARG A 71 2.85 1.11 -1.80
N ILE A 72 3.43 0.09 -2.43
CA ILE A 72 4.75 -0.44 -2.04
C ILE A 72 5.83 0.62 -2.30
N LYS A 73 5.83 1.25 -3.47
CA LYS A 73 6.76 2.34 -3.81
C LYS A 73 6.62 3.53 -2.87
N ALA A 74 5.39 3.91 -2.51
CA ALA A 74 5.14 4.96 -1.54
C ALA A 74 5.71 4.58 -0.16
N ALA A 75 5.49 3.35 0.31
CA ALA A 75 6.06 2.88 1.56
C ALA A 75 7.60 2.90 1.54
N LEU A 76 8.21 2.49 0.43
CA LEU A 76 9.65 2.58 0.22
C LEU A 76 10.15 4.04 0.20
N LYS A 77 9.41 4.97 -0.39
CA LYS A 77 9.80 6.39 -0.43
C LYS A 77 9.95 7.01 0.97
N TRP A 78 9.21 6.53 1.97
CA TRP A 78 9.36 6.97 3.37
C TRP A 78 10.60 6.38 4.06
N ILE A 79 11.17 5.29 3.55
CA ILE A 79 12.35 4.66 4.15
C ILE A 79 13.61 5.50 3.93
N GLU A 80 13.69 6.18 2.79
CA GLU A 80 14.81 7.04 2.39
C GLU A 80 15.07 8.20 3.38
N PRO A 81 14.09 9.08 3.69
CA PRO A 81 14.31 10.16 4.66
C PRO A 81 14.55 9.64 6.07
N THR A 82 13.91 8.53 6.46
CA THR A 82 14.09 7.92 7.79
C THR A 82 15.52 7.42 7.98
N GLY A 83 16.10 6.81 6.94
CA GLY A 83 17.50 6.38 6.94
C GLY A 83 18.48 7.55 7.09
N LEU A 84 18.25 8.66 6.35
CA LEU A 84 19.05 9.87 6.48
C LEU A 84 18.98 10.48 7.88
N PHE A 85 17.78 10.50 8.49
CA PHE A 85 17.59 10.99 9.85
C PHE A 85 18.36 10.17 10.88
N LEU A 86 18.39 8.84 10.73
CA LEU A 86 19.17 7.94 11.57
C LEU A 86 20.68 8.22 11.48
N VAL A 87 21.22 8.32 10.27
CA VAL A 87 22.66 8.60 10.07
C VAL A 87 23.01 10.00 10.59
N SER A 88 22.16 10.99 10.34
CA SER A 88 22.35 12.36 10.85
C SER A 88 22.36 12.40 12.38
N GLY A 89 21.43 11.68 13.04
CA GLY A 89 21.41 11.57 14.50
C GLY A 89 22.66 10.91 15.07
N LEU A 90 23.20 9.88 14.40
CA LEU A 90 24.45 9.24 14.81
C LEU A 90 25.64 10.23 14.73
N LEU A 91 25.74 10.99 13.63
CA LEU A 91 26.77 12.02 13.47
C LEU A 91 26.64 13.12 14.53
N LEU A 92 25.42 13.53 14.86
CA LEU A 92 25.17 14.52 15.91
C LEU A 92 25.66 14.02 17.28
N LEU A 93 25.41 12.76 17.62
CA LEU A 93 25.91 12.17 18.87
C LEU A 93 27.44 12.11 18.92
N LEU A 94 28.08 11.75 17.80
CA LEU A 94 29.55 11.79 17.69
C LEU A 94 30.09 13.20 17.89
N PHE A 95 29.43 14.19 17.29
CA PHE A 95 29.78 15.60 17.45
C PHE A 95 29.68 16.02 18.92
N LEU A 96 28.56 15.75 19.60
CA LEU A 96 28.42 16.05 21.03
C LEU A 96 29.51 15.39 21.87
N THR A 97 29.81 14.12 21.60
CA THR A 97 30.81 13.34 22.36
C THR A 97 32.21 13.94 22.23
N VAL A 98 32.57 14.46 21.06
CA VAL A 98 33.91 15.03 20.81
C VAL A 98 34.00 16.50 21.21
N PHE A 99 32.99 17.31 20.90
CA PHE A 99 33.05 18.76 21.13
C PHE A 99 32.86 19.13 22.60
N LEU A 100 32.01 18.42 23.35
CA LEU A 100 31.77 18.72 24.76
C LEU A 100 33.05 18.71 25.63
N PRO A 101 33.93 17.69 25.58
CA PRO A 101 35.18 17.70 26.35
C PRO A 101 36.19 18.75 25.84
N ILE A 102 36.16 19.07 24.54
CA ILE A 102 37.01 20.15 23.99
C ILE A 102 36.63 21.49 24.62
N TYR A 103 35.33 21.77 24.80
CA TYR A 103 34.88 22.98 25.48
C TYR A 103 35.28 23.01 26.96
N GLU A 104 35.19 21.88 27.67
CA GLU A 104 35.64 21.80 29.07
C GLU A 104 37.14 22.06 29.23
N HIS A 105 37.97 21.49 28.34
CA HIS A 105 39.41 21.72 28.36
C HIS A 105 39.81 23.12 27.84
N ALA A 106 39.08 23.69 26.89
CA ALA A 106 39.35 25.03 26.35
C ALA A 106 38.92 26.15 27.32
N GLY A 107 37.82 25.97 28.07
CA GLY A 107 37.38 26.90 29.11
C GLY A 107 38.24 26.90 30.37
N ALA A 108 39.07 25.86 30.57
CA ALA A 108 39.96 25.72 31.73
C ALA A 108 41.28 26.52 31.61
N LEU A 109 41.49 27.29 30.53
CA LEU A 109 42.68 28.14 30.31
C LEU A 109 42.41 29.63 30.53
N ASP A 110 41.23 30.02 31.02
CA ASP A 110 40.86 31.41 31.30
C ASP A 110 41.00 31.73 32.82
N ILE A 111 42.17 31.43 33.39
CA ILE A 111 42.64 31.93 34.70
C ILE A 111 43.85 32.82 34.50
#